data_AF-A0A1Q3CHW6-F1
#
_entry.id   AF-A0A1Q3CHW6-F1
#
_cell.length_a   1.000
_cell.length_b   1.000
_cell.length_c   1.000
_cell.angle_alpha   90.00
_cell.angle_beta   90.00
_cell.angle_gamma   90.00
#
_symmetry.space_group_name_H-M   'P 1'
#
loop_
_entity.id
_entity.type
_entity.pdbx_description
1 polymer ?
#
loop_
_entity_poly.entity_id
_entity_poly.type
_entity_poly.pdbx_seq_one_letter_code
_entity_poly.pdbx_strand_id
1 'polypeptide(L)'
;VLMDSGASHSFISASFASCLDVIPDCMPYILDVSTPTGASMYTDSVYRSFEMSMASISLYADLIVLPIRDFDVILGMDWLSAHRARMDCYNKLWIFVCPMERLFSSRETRGSQHQSYPLFEHRDT
;
A
#
# COMPACT_ATOMS: atom_id res chain seq x y z
N VAL A 1 3.69 -4.79 -1.65
CA VAL A 1 3.26 -3.37 -1.68
C VAL A 1 4.25 -2.57 -2.52
N LEU A 2 3.76 -1.77 -3.47
CA LEU A 2 4.51 -0.80 -4.27
C LEU A 2 4.12 0.62 -3.83
N MET A 3 5.08 1.55 -3.78
CA MET A 3 4.79 2.98 -3.63
C MET A 3 5.05 3.65 -4.98
N ASP A 4 4.01 4.23 -5.58
CA ASP A 4 4.04 4.72 -6.96
C ASP A 4 3.52 6.14 -7.05
N SER A 5 4.42 7.11 -7.25
CA SER A 5 4.05 8.51 -7.48
C SER A 5 3.39 8.75 -8.84
N GLY A 6 3.48 7.79 -9.77
CA GLY A 6 2.78 7.82 -11.05
C GLY A 6 1.31 7.40 -10.95
N ALA A 7 0.92 6.75 -9.85
CA ALA A 7 -0.46 6.38 -9.58
C ALA A 7 -1.18 7.52 -8.85
N SER A 8 -2.36 7.92 -9.34
CA SER A 8 -3.17 8.96 -8.69
C SER A 8 -3.87 8.45 -7.43
N HIS A 9 -4.29 7.19 -7.43
CA HIS A 9 -5.01 6.54 -6.35
C HIS A 9 -4.28 5.29 -5.87
N SER A 10 -4.67 4.79 -4.71
CA SER A 10 -4.17 3.54 -4.17
C SER A 10 -5.04 2.36 -4.60
N PHE A 11 -4.39 1.24 -4.89
CA PHE A 11 -5.01 0.06 -5.48
C PHE A 11 -4.65 -1.21 -4.72
N ILE A 12 -5.55 -2.18 -4.75
CA ILE A 12 -5.34 -3.54 -4.25
C ILE A 12 -5.61 -4.56 -5.37
N SER A 13 -4.77 -5.59 -5.42
CA SER A 13 -4.95 -6.69 -6.36
C SER A 13 -6.24 -7.45 -6.05
N ALA A 14 -7.07 -7.71 -7.05
CA ALA A 14 -8.25 -8.54 -6.92
C ALA A 14 -7.91 -9.96 -6.39
N SER A 15 -6.74 -10.49 -6.76
CA SER A 15 -6.26 -11.79 -6.26
C SER A 15 -5.87 -11.76 -4.78
N PHE A 16 -5.35 -10.63 -4.29
CA PHE A 16 -5.03 -10.48 -2.87
C PHE A 16 -6.28 -10.14 -2.06
N ALA A 17 -7.16 -9.31 -2.62
CA ALA A 17 -8.45 -8.95 -2.04
C ALA A 17 -9.35 -10.17 -1.79
N SER A 18 -9.30 -11.20 -2.65
CA SER A 18 -10.07 -12.44 -2.44
C SER A 18 -9.57 -13.29 -1.27
N CYS A 19 -8.36 -13.04 -0.78
CA CYS A 19 -7.80 -13.67 0.42
C CYS A 19 -8.18 -12.93 1.70
N LEU A 20 -8.78 -11.74 1.61
CA LEU A 20 -9.26 -10.98 2.76
C LEU A 20 -10.64 -11.48 3.16
N ASP A 21 -10.88 -11.61 4.47
CA ASP A 21 -12.20 -11.93 5.03
C ASP A 21 -13.09 -10.68 5.19
N VAL A 22 -12.92 -9.72 4.27
CA VAL A 22 -13.61 -8.42 4.27
C VAL A 22 -14.19 -8.20 2.89
N ILE A 23 -15.44 -7.74 2.83
CA ILE A 23 -16.13 -7.46 1.58
C ILE A 23 -15.87 -5.98 1.20
N PRO A 24 -15.46 -5.67 -0.05
CA PRO A 24 -15.29 -4.29 -0.49
C PRO A 24 -16.63 -3.56 -0.61
N ASP A 25 -16.59 -2.25 -0.42
CA ASP A 25 -17.73 -1.37 -0.68
C ASP A 25 -17.94 -1.17 -2.18
N CYS A 26 -19.19 -0.99 -2.57
CA CYS A 26 -19.56 -0.56 -3.92
C CYS A 26 -19.60 0.98 -4.00
N MET A 27 -18.89 1.55 -4.96
CA MET A 27 -18.91 2.97 -5.31
C MET A 27 -20.21 3.31 -6.05
N PRO A 28 -20.72 4.54 -5.92
CA PRO A 28 -21.94 4.96 -6.63
C PRO A 28 -21.74 5.18 -8.14
N TYR A 29 -20.55 4.88 -8.66
CA TYR A 29 -20.16 5.01 -10.06
C TYR A 29 -19.13 3.93 -10.43
N ILE A 30 -19.02 3.64 -11.72
CA ILE A 30 -17.94 2.83 -12.27
C ILE A 30 -16.76 3.75 -12.55
N LEU A 31 -15.61 3.45 -11.96
CA LEU A 31 -14.36 4.16 -12.18
C LEU A 31 -13.63 3.56 -13.39
N ASP A 32 -13.24 4.43 -14.34
CA ASP A 32 -12.33 4.11 -15.43
C ASP A 32 -10.89 4.45 -15.01
N VAL A 33 -10.05 3.42 -14.95
CA VAL A 33 -8.65 3.52 -14.56
C VAL A 33 -7.77 3.31 -15.78
N SER A 34 -7.18 4.40 -16.26
CA SER A 34 -6.17 4.37 -17.31
C SER A 34 -4.84 3.83 -16.78
N THR A 35 -4.31 2.82 -17.45
CA THR A 35 -3.00 2.22 -17.16
C THR A 35 -1.89 2.92 -17.95
N PRO A 36 -0.62 2.84 -17.50
CA PRO A 36 0.51 3.39 -18.26
C PRO A 36 0.67 2.80 -19.67
N THR A 37 0.16 1.59 -19.90
CA THR A 37 0.17 0.93 -21.22
C THR A 37 -0.92 1.46 -22.16
N GLY A 38 -1.73 2.43 -21.73
CA GLY A 38 -2.84 2.99 -22.51
C GLY A 38 -4.10 2.12 -22.52
N ALA A 39 -4.14 1.06 -21.71
CA ALA A 39 -5.35 0.24 -21.50
C ALA A 39 -6.21 0.84 -20.38
N SER A 40 -7.52 0.60 -20.42
CA SER A 40 -8.45 0.98 -19.36
C SER A 40 -8.91 -0.24 -18.57
N MET A 41 -9.09 -0.05 -17.27
CA MET A 41 -9.71 -1.01 -16.36
C MET A 41 -10.93 -0.36 -15.71
N TYR A 42 -12.00 -1.13 -15.50
CA TYR A 42 -13.24 -0.64 -14.92
C TYR A 42 -13.52 -1.34 -13.60
N THR A 43 -13.89 -0.57 -12.58
CA THR A 43 -14.23 -1.11 -11.26
C THR A 43 -15.15 -0.16 -10.52
N ASP A 44 -16.06 -0.71 -9.71
CA ASP A 44 -16.86 0.01 -8.74
C ASP A 44 -16.50 -0.40 -7.30
N SER A 45 -15.46 -1.21 -7.11
CA SER A 45 -15.16 -1.83 -5.82
C SER A 45 -14.00 -1.13 -5.11
N VAL A 46 -14.19 -0.82 -3.83
CA VAL A 46 -13.20 -0.11 -3.00
C VAL A 46 -13.23 -0.61 -1.55
N TYR A 47 -12.07 -0.78 -0.92
CA TYR A 47 -11.98 -0.87 0.53
C TYR A 47 -11.72 0.52 1.10
N ARG A 48 -12.66 1.05 1.90
CA ARG A 48 -12.51 2.36 2.52
C ARG A 48 -11.82 2.24 3.86
N SER A 49 -10.90 3.15 4.15
CA SER A 49 -10.15 3.18 5.41
C SER A 49 -9.60 1.80 5.80
N PHE A 50 -9.05 1.08 4.82
CA PHE A 50 -8.46 -0.23 5.02
C PHE A 50 -7.21 -0.11 5.90
N GLU A 51 -7.20 -0.83 7.01
CA GLU A 51 -6.06 -0.85 7.92
C GLU A 51 -4.94 -1.74 7.37
N MET A 52 -3.77 -1.15 7.19
CA MET A 52 -2.54 -1.83 6.80
C MET A 52 -1.51 -1.71 7.92
N SER A 53 -0.94 -2.84 8.32
CA SER A 53 0.21 -2.83 9.22
C SER A 53 1.50 -2.73 8.40
N MET A 54 2.17 -1.57 8.46
CA MET A 54 3.49 -1.38 7.89
C MET A 54 4.48 -1.11 9.04
N ALA A 55 5.52 -1.95 9.15
CA ALA A 55 6.54 -1.83 10.20
C ALA A 55 5.95 -1.65 11.61
N SER A 56 4.94 -2.46 11.97
CA SER A 56 4.21 -2.43 13.26
C SER A 56 3.36 -1.17 13.53
N ILE A 57 3.04 -0.42 12.48
CA ILE A 57 2.20 0.78 12.57
C ILE A 57 0.96 0.56 11.73
N SER A 58 -0.20 0.84 12.31
CA SER A 58 -1.47 0.86 11.62
C SER A 58 -1.60 2.15 10.80
N LEU A 59 -1.70 1.98 9.48
CA LEU A 59 -1.93 3.05 8.52
C LEU A 59 -3.21 2.75 7.75
N TYR A 60 -3.89 3.78 7.28
CA TYR A 60 -5.18 3.64 6.63
C TYR A 60 -5.09 4.11 5.18
N ALA A 61 -5.76 3.40 4.28
CA ALA A 61 -5.86 3.77 2.87
C ALA A 61 -7.24 3.42 2.31
N ASP A 62 -7.70 4.23 1.35
CA ASP A 62 -8.77 3.80 0.46
C ASP A 62 -8.12 3.01 -0.69
N LEU A 63 -8.51 1.75 -0.87
CA LEU A 63 -7.90 0.84 -1.83
C LEU A 63 -8.90 0.40 -2.90
N ILE A 64 -8.71 0.87 -4.13
CA ILE A 64 -9.55 0.50 -5.27
C ILE A 64 -9.15 -0.89 -5.77
N VAL A 65 -10.12 -1.78 -5.97
CA VAL A 65 -9.86 -3.15 -6.39
C VAL A 65 -9.64 -3.21 -7.90
N LEU A 66 -8.48 -3.71 -8.32
CA LEU A 66 -8.13 -3.90 -9.73
C LEU A 66 -7.41 -5.24 -9.98
N PRO A 67 -7.46 -5.79 -11.21
CA PRO A 67 -6.71 -6.98 -11.58
C PRO A 67 -5.22 -6.66 -11.83
N ILE A 68 -4.58 -5.91 -10.92
CA ILE A 68 -3.15 -5.61 -10.98
C ILE A 68 -2.32 -6.87 -10.71
N ARG A 69 -1.21 -6.96 -11.42
CA ARG A 69 -0.24 -8.06 -11.36
C ARG A 69 1.02 -7.58 -10.62
N ASP A 70 1.81 -8.54 -10.14
CA ASP A 70 3.11 -8.34 -9.51
C ASP A 70 3.12 -7.69 -8.11
N PHE A 71 2.04 -7.01 -7.71
CA PHE A 71 1.93 -6.37 -6.40
C PHE A 71 0.56 -6.58 -5.77
N ASP A 72 0.56 -6.88 -4.46
CA ASP A 72 -0.68 -7.00 -3.68
C ASP A 72 -1.40 -5.66 -3.51
N VAL A 73 -0.63 -4.60 -3.31
CA VAL A 73 -1.10 -3.22 -3.07
C VAL A 73 -0.16 -2.24 -3.77
N ILE A 74 -0.73 -1.21 -4.40
CA ILE A 74 -0.01 -0.04 -4.91
C ILE A 74 -0.51 1.18 -4.13
N LEU A 75 0.39 1.90 -3.48
CA LEU A 75 0.10 3.14 -2.77
C LEU A 75 0.40 4.32 -3.69
N GLY A 76 -0.65 5.02 -4.08
CA GLY A 76 -0.60 6.15 -5.00
C GLY A 76 -0.47 7.49 -4.28
N MET A 77 -0.58 8.55 -5.07
CA MET A 77 -0.43 9.93 -4.61
C MET A 77 -1.49 10.36 -3.58
N ASP A 78 -2.69 9.78 -3.60
CA ASP A 78 -3.71 9.96 -2.56
C ASP A 78 -3.16 9.60 -1.16
N TRP A 79 -2.60 8.40 -1.03
CA TRP A 79 -2.06 7.90 0.23
C TRP A 79 -0.73 8.56 0.58
N LEU A 80 0.17 8.68 -0.40
CA LEU A 80 1.49 9.28 -0.22
C LEU A 80 1.39 10.74 0.23
N SER A 81 0.48 11.52 -0.37
CA SER A 81 0.27 12.92 0.03
C SER A 81 -0.39 13.05 1.41
N ALA A 82 -1.38 12.20 1.72
CA ALA A 82 -2.03 12.17 3.03
C ALA A 82 -1.03 11.91 4.17
N HIS A 83 -0.03 11.06 3.93
CA HIS A 83 1.01 10.71 4.91
C HIS A 83 2.31 11.51 4.75
N ARG A 84 2.31 12.56 3.92
CA ARG A 84 3.49 13.41 3.65
C ARG A 84 4.73 12.58 3.30
N ALA A 85 4.55 11.53 2.51
CA ALA A 85 5.60 10.62 2.14
C ALA A 85 6.71 11.33 1.34
N ARG A 86 7.96 10.95 1.61
CA ARG A 86 9.18 11.43 0.97
C ARG A 86 10.02 10.23 0.62
N MET A 87 10.61 10.23 -0.56
CA MET A 87 11.53 9.18 -0.99
C MET A 87 12.97 9.66 -0.79
N ASP A 88 13.79 8.85 -0.12
CA ASP A 88 15.24 8.95 -0.14
C ASP A 88 15.77 7.87 -1.08
N CYS A 89 16.04 8.26 -2.33
CA CYS A 89 16.51 7.34 -3.37
C CYS A 89 17.91 6.77 -3.05
N TYR A 90 18.76 7.55 -2.39
CA TYR A 90 20.14 7.15 -2.11
C TYR A 90 20.16 6.02 -1.08
N ASN A 91 19.41 6.20 0.01
CA ASN A 91 19.30 5.19 1.06
C ASN A 91 18.26 4.11 0.76
N LYS A 92 17.47 4.26 -0.32
CA LYS A 92 16.36 3.38 -0.70
C LYS A 92 15.31 3.28 0.40
N LEU A 93 14.95 4.43 0.95
CA LEU A 93 14.02 4.56 2.06
C LEU A 93 12.81 5.40 1.66
N TRP A 94 11.65 5.04 2.18
CA TRP A 94 10.45 5.86 2.14
C TRP A 94 10.14 6.38 3.52
N ILE A 95 10.00 7.69 3.62
CA ILE A 95 9.82 8.44 4.86
C ILE A 95 8.41 9.02 4.89
N PHE A 96 7.58 8.64 5.84
CA PHE A 96 6.23 9.19 5.96
C PHE A 96 5.89 9.52 7.42
N VAL A 97 4.95 10.44 7.60
CA VAL A 97 4.47 10.89 8.91
C VAL A 97 3.23 10.09 9.26
N CYS A 98 3.32 9.32 10.35
CA CYS A 98 2.15 8.72 10.96
C CYS A 98 1.60 9.68 12.04
N PRO A 99 0.29 9.69 12.33
CA PRO A 99 -0.31 10.59 13.34
C PRO A 99 0.29 10.54 14.75
N MET A 100 1.13 9.55 15.09
CA MET A 100 1.82 9.42 16.39
C MET A 100 3.18 10.13 16.46
N GLU A 101 3.40 11.21 15.68
CA GLU A 101 4.62 12.04 15.69
C GLU A 101 5.96 11.30 15.47
N ARG A 102 5.97 10.12 14.83
CA ARG A 102 7.21 9.39 14.49
C ARG A 102 7.43 9.38 12.98
N LEU A 103 8.65 9.77 12.59
CA LEU A 103 9.16 9.65 11.23
C LEU A 103 9.48 8.17 10.98
N PHE A 104 8.83 7.55 10.00
CA PHE A 104 9.06 6.13 9.70
C PHE A 104 9.80 5.95 8.39
N SER A 105 10.83 5.10 8.38
CA SER A 105 11.57 4.73 7.16
C SER A 105 11.30 3.26 6.79
N SER A 106 10.74 2.98 5.62
CA SER A 106 10.64 1.61 5.08
C SER A 106 11.66 1.36 3.97
N ARG A 107 12.32 0.20 3.98
CA ARG A 107 13.30 -0.22 2.96
C ARG A 107 12.65 -1.11 1.91
N GLU A 108 12.85 -0.82 0.64
CA GLU A 108 12.39 -1.68 -0.46
C GLU A 108 13.26 -2.94 -0.56
N THR A 109 12.69 -4.13 -0.34
CA THR A 109 13.38 -5.42 -0.57
C THR A 109 12.89 -6.06 -1.87
N ARG A 110 13.78 -6.17 -2.86
CA ARG A 110 13.55 -7.03 -4.03
C ARG A 110 13.74 -8.49 -3.60
N GLY A 111 12.78 -9.34 -3.96
CA GLY A 111 12.67 -10.71 -3.48
C GLY A 111 13.90 -11.59 -3.70
N SER A 112 14.21 -12.41 -2.70
CA SER A 112 14.77 -13.76 -2.80
C SER A 112 14.57 -14.45 -1.44
N GLN A 113 14.10 -15.70 -1.49
CA GLN A 113 13.77 -16.52 -0.32
C GLN A 113 14.97 -16.67 0.63
N HIS A 114 14.82 -16.19 1.86
CA HIS A 114 15.20 -16.86 3.11
C HIS A 114 14.82 -15.93 4.26
N GLN A 115 13.69 -16.22 4.92
CA GLN A 115 13.25 -15.42 6.06
C GLN A 115 13.89 -15.96 7.33
N SER A 116 15.02 -15.36 7.72
CA SER A 116 15.60 -15.56 9.04
C SER A 116 14.95 -14.57 10.01
N TYR A 117 14.04 -15.05 10.85
CA TYR A 117 13.54 -14.29 11.99
C TYR A 117 14.49 -14.45 13.18
N PRO A 118 15.08 -13.37 13.75
CA PRO A 118 15.66 -13.46 15.07
C PRO A 118 14.53 -13.54 16.10
N LEU A 119 14.67 -14.55 16.96
CA LEU A 119 13.95 -14.77 18.21
C LEU A 119 14.02 -13.51 19.10
N PHE A 120 12.94 -13.25 19.86
CA PHE A 120 12.87 -12.26 20.93
C PHE A 120 14.15 -12.20 21.78
N GLU A 121 14.62 -10.99 22.11
CA GLU A 121 15.29 -10.74 23.39
C GLU A 121 14.75 -9.46 24.06
N HIS A 122 14.03 -9.73 25.13
CA HIS A 122 13.99 -9.05 26.43
C HIS A 122 13.81 -7.53 26.54
N ARG A 123 12.65 -7.17 27.13
CA ARG A 123 12.52 -6.11 28.13
C ARG A 123 13.70 -6.20 29.11
N ASP A 124 14.33 -5.07 29.38
CA ASP A 124 14.75 -4.71 30.74
C ASP A 124 14.74 -3.18 30.91
N THR A 125 13.99 -2.77 31.95
CA THR A 125 13.95 -1.49 32.71
C THR A 125 14.00 -0.15 31.98
#